data_AF-K8WMV3-F1
#
_entry.id   AF-K8WMV3-F1
#
_cell.length_a   1.000
_cell.length_b   1.000
_cell.length_c   1.000
_cell.angle_alpha   90.00
_cell.angle_beta   90.00
_cell.angle_gamma   90.00
#
_symmetry.space_group_name_H-M   'P 1'
#
loop_
_entity.id
_entity.type
_entity.pdbx_description
1 polymer ?
#
loop_
_entity_poly.entity_id
_entity_poly.type
_entity_poly.pdbx_seq_one_letter_code
_entity_poly.pdbx_strand_id
1 'polypeptide(L)' 'MRIRCYFANFSGKPQPAAEIEELAWFDSQDISRCSATAAIILKKLHADGLVN' A
#
# COMPACT_ATOMS: atom_id res chain seq x y z
N MET A 1 10.85 13.62 -5.45
CA MET A 1 10.05 12.48 -5.94
C MET A 1 8.57 12.80 -5.73
N ARG A 2 7.69 12.48 -6.68
CA ARG A 2 6.24 12.74 -6.56
C ARG A 2 5.50 11.42 -6.72
N ILE A 3 4.80 10.99 -5.68
CA ILE A 3 3.90 9.83 -5.72
C ILE A 3 2.46 10.31 -5.87
N ARG A 4 1.66 9.57 -6.64
CA ARG A 4 0.21 9.75 -6.77
C ARG A 4 -0.47 8.43 -6.45
N CYS A 5 -1.55 8.49 -5.68
CA CYS A 5 -2.39 7.34 -5.35
C CYS A 5 -3.62 7.33 -6.27
N TYR A 6 -4.05 6.13 -6.68
CA TYR A 6 -5.20 5.93 -7.56
C TYR A 6 -6.04 4.78 -7.02
N PHE A 7 -7.35 4.84 -7.22
CA PHE A 7 -8.24 3.71 -7.00
C PHE A 7 -8.34 2.88 -8.28
N ALA A 8 -8.33 1.57 -8.14
CA ALA A 8 -8.52 0.64 -9.23
C ALA A 8 -9.36 -0.55 -8.76
N ASN A 9 -10.23 -1.05 -9.63
CA ASN A 9 -10.98 -2.27 -9.40
C ASN A 9 -10.25 -3.44 -10.05
N PHE A 10 -10.25 -4.59 -9.38
CA PHE A 10 -9.69 -5.82 -9.91
C PHE A 10 -10.61 -6.99 -9.58
N SER A 11 -10.84 -7.86 -10.56
CA SER A 11 -11.59 -9.10 -10.39
C SER A 11 -10.63 -10.29 -10.41
N GLY A 12 -10.59 -11.06 -9.33
CA GLY A 12 -9.73 -12.22 -9.18
C GLY A 12 -8.89 -12.15 -7.90
N LYS A 13 -7.90 -13.04 -7.79
CA LYS A 13 -6.96 -13.07 -6.67
C LYS A 13 -5.59 -12.52 -7.14
N PRO A 14 -5.04 -11.49 -6.48
CA PRO A 14 -3.69 -11.03 -6.79
C PRO A 14 -2.66 -12.14 -6.62
N GLN A 15 -1.71 -12.22 -7.54
CA GLN A 15 -0.59 -13.16 -7.49
C GLN A 15 0.73 -12.39 -7.70
N PRO A 16 1.81 -12.75 -6.99
CA PRO A 16 3.12 -12.20 -7.27
C PRO A 16 3.55 -12.47 -8.71
N ALA A 17 4.12 -11.46 -9.36
CA ALA A 17 4.78 -11.63 -10.66
C ALA A 17 6.22 -12.13 -10.46
N ALA A 18 6.93 -12.48 -11.54
CA ALA A 18 8.28 -13.06 -11.47
C ALA A 18 9.31 -12.19 -10.71
N GLU A 19 9.13 -10.86 -10.67
CA GLU A 19 10.01 -9.92 -9.97
C GLU A 19 9.60 -9.64 -8.52
N ILE A 20 8.46 -10.16 -8.07
CA ILE A 20 7.88 -9.88 -6.75
C ILE A 20 7.93 -11.17 -5.91
N GLU A 21 8.72 -11.16 -4.84
CA GLU A 21 8.89 -12.32 -3.95
C GLU A 21 7.64 -12.56 -3.07
N GLU A 22 7.04 -11.50 -2.53
CA GLU A 22 5.90 -11.59 -1.60
C GLU A 22 4.81 -10.57 -1.97
N LEU A 23 3.55 -10.97 -1.79
CA LEU A 23 2.40 -10.08 -1.84
C LEU A 23 1.63 -10.12 -0.51
N ALA A 24 1.46 -8.96 0.10
CA ALA A 24 0.74 -8.78 1.36
C ALA A 24 -0.09 -7.50 1.34
N TRP A 25 -1.18 -7.49 2.11
CA TRP A 25 -2.01 -6.31 2.34
C TRP A 25 -1.47 -5.52 3.51
N PHE A 26 -1.48 -4.20 3.38
CA PHE A 26 -0.94 -3.27 4.36
C PHE A 26 -1.98 -2.22 4.71
N ASP A 27 -1.99 -1.83 5.98
CA ASP A 27 -2.72 -0.66 6.47
C ASP A 27 -1.83 0.21 7.39
N SER A 28 -2.42 1.16 8.12
CA SER A 28 -1.69 2.07 9.00
C SER A 28 -0.98 1.40 10.18
N GLN A 29 -1.25 0.12 10.45
CA GLN A 29 -0.62 -0.66 11.50
C GLN A 29 0.71 -1.27 11.03
N ASP A 30 0.93 -1.40 9.71
CA ASP A 30 2.13 -2.00 9.11
C ASP A 30 3.28 -1.00 8.88
N ILE A 31 3.22 0.20 9.48
CA ILE A 31 4.20 1.27 9.26
C ILE A 31 5.63 0.82 9.58
N SER A 32 5.83 -0.07 10.55
CA SER A 32 7.16 -0.60 10.91
C SER A 32 7.79 -1.47 9.83
N ARG A 33 6.99 -2.02 8.91
CA ARG A 33 7.43 -2.84 7.78
C ARG A 33 7.66 -2.01 6.51
N CYS A 34 7.38 -0.71 6.57
CA CYS A 34 7.41 0.19 5.41
C CYS A 34 8.72 0.99 5.32
N SER A 35 9.10 1.34 4.09
CA SER A 35 10.08 2.40 3.87
C SER A 35 9.55 3.76 4.37
N ALA A 36 10.43 4.73 4.60
CA ALA A 36 10.04 6.07 5.05
C ALA A 36 8.98 6.73 4.13
N THR A 37 9.12 6.56 2.81
CA THR A 37 8.17 7.11 1.83
C THR A 37 6.81 6.41 1.92
N ALA A 38 6.78 5.09 2.02
CA ALA A 38 5.53 4.33 2.15
C ALA A 38 4.82 4.65 3.48
N ALA A 39 5.58 4.82 4.56
CA ALA A 39 5.03 5.22 5.86
C ALA A 39 4.33 6.59 5.82
N ILE A 40 4.89 7.56 5.10
CA ILE A 40 4.25 8.88 4.92
C ILE A 40 2.91 8.74 4.17
N ILE A 41 2.88 7.91 3.13
CA ILE A 41 1.66 7.68 2.33
C ILE A 41 0.59 6.98 3.17
N LEU A 42 0.92 5.89 3.87
CA LEU A 42 -0.05 5.16 4.69
C LEU A 42 -0.62 6.03 5.80
N LYS A 43 0.20 6.85 6.47
CA LYS A 43 -0.29 7.83 7.47
C LYS A 43 -1.30 8.81 6.86
N LYS A 44 -1.03 9.30 5.64
CA LYS A 44 -1.95 10.21 4.94
C LYS A 44 -3.24 9.50 4.54
N LEU A 45 -3.16 8.28 4.00
CA LEU A 45 -4.35 7.50 3.63
C LEU A 45 -5.24 7.19 4.84
N HIS A 46 -4.65 6.86 5.99
CA HIS A 46 -5.40 6.65 7.24
C HIS A 46 -6.06 7.94 7.75
N ALA A 47 -5.33 9.06 7.72
CA ALA A 47 -5.91 10.37 8.08
C ALA A 47 -7.09 10.77 7.18
N ASP A 48 -7.10 10.28 5.93
CA ASP A 48 -8.20 10.49 4.97
C ASP A 48 -9.31 9.42 5.09
N GLY A 49 -9.18 8.45 6.01
CA GLY A 49 -10.14 7.37 6.21
C GLY A 49 -10.19 6.35 5.08
N LEU A 50 -9.12 6.25 4.28
CA LEU A 50 -9.06 5.37 3.11
C LEU A 50 -8.46 3.98 3.40
N VAL A 51 -7.72 3.86 4.50
CA VAL A 51 -7.20 2.60 5.04
C VAL A 51 -7.35 2.61 6.55
N ASN A 52 -7.37 1.42 7.16
CA ASN A 52 -7.41 1.26 8.61
C ASN A 52 -6.08 1.61 9.27
#